data_AF-A0A7C5E999-F1
#
_entry.id   AF-A0A7C5E999-F1
#
_cell.length_a   1.000
_cell.length_b   1.000
_cell.length_c   1.000
_cell.angle_alpha   90.00
_cell.angle_beta   90.00
_cell.angle_gamma   90.00
#
_symmetry.space_group_name_H-M   'P 1'
#
loop_
_entity.id
_entity.type
_entity.pdbx_description
1 polymer ?
#
loop_
_entity_poly.entity_id
_entity_poly.type
_entity_poly.pdbx_seq_one_letter_code
_entity_poly.pdbx_strand_id
1 'polypeptide(L)'
;MKKLISLFLILGIAFPLFSFSAGTYKVLKTKEDPETGEEKVEYEFEVEYDGLIPCGKCLNVKSGNPEYKDVDLQKCGANKKFIPCQICHIFILISDVIKFFYSQLLWPLLAVLITVFGFLLLLSQIHPAFLGEGSAISAIEKIKEGIKLTAYSLFFLLALWFLLNLFFTVMGVAEWTGLKDWFKISCTIKELP
;
A
#
# COMPACT_ATOMS: atom_id res chain seq x y z
N MET A 1 -15.23 -29.04 -15.35
CA MET A 1 -14.07 -28.64 -14.52
C MET A 1 -13.46 -27.27 -14.88
N LYS A 2 -13.32 -26.89 -16.16
CA LYS A 2 -12.88 -25.52 -16.56
C LYS A 2 -13.64 -24.37 -15.87
N LYS A 3 -14.96 -24.54 -15.67
CA LYS A 3 -15.81 -23.53 -15.00
C LYS A 3 -15.49 -23.34 -13.51
N LEU A 4 -15.02 -24.37 -12.80
CA LEU A 4 -14.74 -24.27 -11.36
C LEU A 4 -13.40 -23.58 -11.08
N ILE A 5 -12.37 -23.89 -11.88
CA ILE A 5 -11.05 -23.22 -11.82
C ILE A 5 -11.19 -21.74 -12.23
N SER A 6 -12.02 -21.46 -13.24
CA SER A 6 -12.34 -20.08 -13.62
C SER A 6 -13.09 -19.35 -12.50
N LEU A 7 -13.99 -20.02 -11.78
CA LEU A 7 -14.73 -19.41 -10.68
C LEU A 7 -13.82 -19.04 -9.50
N PHE A 8 -12.86 -19.90 -9.16
CA PHE A 8 -11.88 -19.64 -8.10
C PHE A 8 -10.90 -18.52 -8.48
N LEU A 9 -10.45 -18.46 -9.74
CA LEU A 9 -9.63 -17.35 -10.24
C LEU A 9 -10.42 -16.03 -10.25
N ILE A 10 -11.69 -16.05 -10.65
CA ILE A 10 -12.53 -14.84 -10.69
C ILE A 10 -12.88 -14.38 -9.27
N LEU A 11 -13.27 -15.27 -8.35
CA LEU A 11 -13.54 -14.90 -6.95
C LEU A 11 -12.28 -14.45 -6.20
N GLY A 12 -11.15 -15.12 -6.41
CA GLY A 12 -9.88 -14.79 -5.74
C GLY A 12 -9.27 -13.46 -6.20
N ILE A 13 -9.46 -13.09 -7.47
CA ILE A 13 -8.99 -11.81 -8.03
C ILE A 13 -10.00 -10.67 -7.77
N ALA A 14 -11.30 -10.94 -7.74
CA ALA A 14 -12.31 -9.90 -7.57
C ALA A 14 -12.44 -9.38 -6.11
N PHE A 15 -12.06 -10.17 -5.11
CA PHE A 15 -12.31 -9.81 -3.70
C PHE A 15 -11.40 -8.71 -3.12
N PRO A 16 -10.08 -8.62 -3.44
CA PRO A 16 -9.24 -7.55 -2.87
C PRO A 16 -9.29 -6.21 -3.62
N LEU A 17 -9.88 -6.15 -4.83
CA LEU A 17 -9.76 -4.96 -5.69
C LEU A 17 -10.60 -3.75 -5.27
N PHE A 18 -11.52 -3.89 -4.31
CA PHE A 18 -12.50 -2.84 -3.99
C PHE A 18 -12.33 -2.17 -2.63
N SER A 19 -11.32 -2.54 -1.85
CA SER A 19 -11.08 -1.94 -0.52
C SER A 19 -9.85 -1.04 -0.55
N PHE A 20 -9.99 0.16 -1.12
CA PHE A 20 -9.06 1.25 -0.80
C PHE A 20 -9.36 1.69 0.64
N SER A 21 -8.57 1.20 1.60
CA SER A 21 -8.66 1.61 3.00
C SER A 21 -8.43 3.10 3.13
N ALA A 22 -9.16 3.76 4.03
CA ALA A 22 -8.88 5.12 4.44
C ALA A 22 -7.44 5.20 4.99
N GLY A 23 -6.69 6.19 4.52
CA GLY A 23 -5.33 6.47 4.99
C GLY A 23 -5.34 7.59 6.03
N THR A 24 -4.28 7.67 6.85
CA THR A 24 -4.11 8.77 7.81
C THR A 24 -2.71 9.36 7.73
N TYR A 25 -2.61 10.67 7.95
CA TYR A 25 -1.32 11.36 8.09
C TYR A 25 -1.40 12.51 9.10
N LYS A 26 -0.23 12.93 9.58
CA LYS A 26 -0.09 14.04 10.53
C LYS A 26 0.15 15.37 9.80
N VAL A 27 -0.49 16.42 10.29
CA VAL A 27 -0.29 17.81 9.87
C VAL A 27 0.28 18.59 11.05
N LEU A 28 1.27 19.43 10.78
CA LEU A 28 1.94 20.28 11.76
C LEU A 28 1.76 21.74 11.37
N LYS A 29 1.46 22.59 12.35
CA LYS A 29 1.57 24.04 12.20
C LYS A 29 2.87 24.48 12.87
N THR A 30 3.75 25.13 12.13
CA THR A 30 5.00 25.68 12.65
C THR A 30 4.93 27.20 12.71
N LYS A 31 5.45 27.77 13.80
CA LYS A 31 5.73 29.20 13.92
C LYS A 31 7.23 29.40 13.87
N GLU A 32 7.67 30.29 13.00
CA GLU A 32 9.07 30.71 12.92
C GLU A 32 9.35 31.64 14.11
N ASP A 33 10.37 31.30 14.90
CA ASP A 33 10.81 32.13 16.02
C ASP A 33 11.54 33.37 15.46
N PRO A 34 11.03 34.59 15.70
CA PRO A 34 11.60 35.81 15.11
C PRO A 34 13.02 36.14 15.60
N GLU A 35 13.49 35.53 16.68
CA GLU A 35 14.83 35.80 17.23
C GLU A 35 15.90 34.78 16.81
N THR A 36 15.51 33.51 16.59
CA THR A 36 16.46 32.43 16.25
C THR A 36 16.31 31.90 14.83
N GLY A 37 15.20 32.23 14.14
CA GLY A 37 14.85 31.65 12.84
C GLY A 37 14.50 30.16 12.90
N GLU A 38 14.32 29.60 14.10
CA GLU A 38 13.98 28.19 14.29
C GLU A 38 12.46 28.00 14.18
N GLU A 39 12.03 26.98 13.42
CA GLU A 39 10.63 26.58 13.34
C GLU A 39 10.22 25.80 14.60
N LYS A 40 9.36 26.40 15.44
CA LYS A 40 8.74 25.71 16.58
C LYS A 40 7.37 25.18 16.19
N VAL A 41 7.10 23.92 16.55
CA VAL A 41 5.79 23.28 16.33
C VAL A 41 4.76 23.88 17.30
N GLU A 42 3.69 24.47 16.77
CA GLU A 42 2.60 25.06 17.55
C GLU A 42 1.58 23.98 17.95
N TYR A 43 1.14 23.16 16.99
CA TYR A 43 0.31 21.98 17.24
C TYR A 43 0.45 20.93 16.14
N GLU A 44 0.15 19.67 16.48
CA GLU A 44 0.01 18.56 15.55
C GLU A 44 -1.41 17.96 15.60
N PHE A 45 -1.95 17.58 14.44
CA PHE A 45 -3.23 16.87 14.34
C PHE A 45 -3.17 15.79 13.26
N GLU A 46 -3.99 14.76 13.40
CA GLU A 46 -4.08 13.65 12.46
C GLU A 46 -5.35 13.76 11.62
N VAL A 47 -5.21 13.64 10.31
CA VAL A 47 -6.31 13.65 9.35
C VAL A 47 -6.48 12.31 8.68
N GLU A 48 -7.72 11.97 8.39
CA GLU A 48 -8.12 10.81 7.59
C GLU A 48 -8.62 11.25 6.22
N TYR A 49 -8.20 10.53 5.19
CA TYR A 49 -8.64 10.71 3.82
C TYR A 49 -9.13 9.40 3.21
N ASP A 50 -10.22 9.53 2.45
CA ASP A 50 -10.77 8.43 1.65
C ASP A 50 -10.30 8.53 0.20
N GLY A 51 -9.83 7.42 -0.36
CA GLY A 51 -9.38 7.32 -1.75
C GLY A 51 -7.92 7.70 -1.99
N LEU A 52 -7.52 7.76 -3.27
CA LEU A 52 -6.11 7.79 -3.67
C LEU A 52 -5.40 9.12 -3.42
N ILE A 53 -6.12 10.24 -3.53
CA ILE A 53 -5.53 11.59 -3.45
C ILE A 53 -5.69 12.11 -2.02
N PRO A 54 -4.60 12.31 -1.26
CA PRO A 54 -4.65 12.68 0.17
C PRO A 54 -4.76 14.20 0.43
N CYS A 55 -4.95 15.03 -0.61
CA CYS A 55 -4.95 16.48 -0.50
C CYS A 55 -5.98 17.14 -1.43
N GLY A 56 -6.16 18.46 -1.29
CA GLY A 56 -7.02 19.27 -2.16
C GLY A 56 -8.51 19.13 -1.85
N LYS A 57 -8.85 18.56 -0.69
CA LYS A 57 -10.23 18.29 -0.26
C LYS A 57 -10.38 18.47 1.26
N CYS A 58 -11.62 18.48 1.73
CA CYS A 58 -11.94 18.49 3.15
C CYS A 58 -11.67 17.11 3.75
N LEU A 59 -10.84 17.04 4.79
CA LEU A 59 -10.44 15.82 5.46
C LEU A 59 -10.96 15.78 6.89
N ASN A 60 -11.25 14.58 7.39
CA ASN A 60 -11.73 14.39 8.77
C ASN A 60 -10.55 14.49 9.74
N VAL A 61 -10.69 15.27 10.81
CA VAL A 61 -9.70 15.30 11.89
C VAL A 61 -10.01 14.15 12.85
N LYS A 62 -9.08 13.18 12.95
CA LYS A 62 -9.22 12.02 13.85
C LYS A 62 -8.76 12.31 15.27
N SER A 63 -7.66 13.08 15.38
CA SER A 63 -6.98 13.33 16.64
C SER A 63 -6.28 14.68 16.59
N GLY A 64 -6.15 15.33 17.75
CA GLY A 64 -5.64 16.69 17.88
C GLY A 64 -6.76 17.74 17.92
N ASN A 65 -6.39 18.97 18.29
CA ASN A 65 -7.30 20.10 18.38
C ASN A 65 -6.79 21.25 17.50
N PRO A 66 -6.94 21.15 16.17
CA PRO A 66 -6.51 22.21 15.28
C PRO A 66 -7.38 23.46 15.49
N GLU A 67 -6.78 24.62 15.28
CA GLU A 67 -7.53 25.86 15.18
C GLU A 67 -8.39 25.81 13.89
N TYR A 68 -9.70 26.01 14.03
CA TYR A 68 -10.63 26.06 12.90
C TYR A 68 -10.81 27.51 12.48
N LYS A 69 -10.45 27.85 11.24
CA LYS A 69 -10.82 29.14 10.65
C LYS A 69 -12.31 29.11 10.32
N ASP A 70 -13.01 30.24 10.45
CA ASP A 70 -14.45 30.34 10.10
C ASP A 70 -14.71 29.88 8.66
N VAL A 71 -13.75 30.12 7.76
CA VAL A 71 -13.77 29.67 6.36
C VAL A 71 -13.77 28.14 6.24
N ASP A 72 -13.02 27.43 7.08
CA ASP A 72 -12.98 25.96 7.08
C ASP A 72 -14.28 25.37 7.61
N LEU A 73 -14.83 25.96 8.68
CA LEU A 73 -16.13 25.59 9.24
C LEU A 73 -17.26 25.77 8.22
N GLN A 74 -17.26 26.89 7.49
CA GLN A 74 -18.27 27.18 6.47
C GLN A 74 -18.13 26.27 5.24
N LYS A 75 -16.89 25.92 4.84
CA LYS A 75 -16.62 25.17 3.62
C LYS A 75 -16.67 23.65 3.79
N CYS A 76 -16.19 23.14 4.92
CA CYS A 76 -16.00 21.71 5.18
C CYS A 76 -16.95 21.14 6.24
N GLY A 77 -17.52 22.00 7.10
CA GLY A 77 -18.33 21.59 8.25
C GLY A 77 -17.48 21.26 9.48
N ALA A 78 -18.15 20.91 10.59
CA ALA A 78 -17.49 20.58 11.84
C ALA A 78 -16.59 19.33 11.72
N ASN A 79 -15.46 19.34 12.43
CA ASN A 79 -14.46 18.26 12.47
C ASN A 79 -13.79 17.92 11.12
N LYS A 80 -13.90 18.83 10.14
CA LYS A 80 -13.23 18.71 8.85
C LYS A 80 -12.41 19.94 8.55
N LYS A 81 -11.23 19.73 7.94
CA LYS A 81 -10.33 20.82 7.54
C LYS A 81 -9.92 20.69 6.09
N PHE A 82 -9.84 21.82 5.38
CA PHE A 82 -9.36 21.84 4.01
C PHE A 82 -7.83 21.81 3.99
N ILE A 83 -7.24 20.77 3.40
CA ILE A 83 -5.78 20.65 3.31
C ILE A 83 -5.31 20.88 1.86
N PRO A 84 -4.55 21.95 1.57
CA PRO A 84 -3.99 22.18 0.25
C PRO A 84 -2.88 21.16 -0.08
N CYS A 85 -2.70 20.87 -1.37
CA CYS A 85 -1.67 19.94 -1.82
C CYS A 85 -0.26 20.49 -1.65
N GLN A 86 0.64 19.64 -1.18
CA GLN A 86 2.08 19.89 -1.01
C GLN A 86 2.85 18.72 -1.62
N ILE A 87 4.13 18.89 -1.91
CA ILE A 87 4.98 17.83 -2.47
C ILE A 87 5.00 16.59 -1.55
N CYS A 88 4.95 16.78 -0.22
CA CYS A 88 4.84 15.69 0.74
C CYS A 88 3.66 14.74 0.49
N HIS A 89 2.53 15.26 -0.01
CA HIS A 89 1.34 14.45 -0.30
C HIS A 89 1.54 13.49 -1.47
N ILE A 90 2.45 13.80 -2.41
CA ILE A 90 2.80 12.90 -3.52
C ILE A 90 3.53 11.67 -2.97
N PHE A 91 4.45 11.87 -2.02
CA PHE A 91 5.12 10.75 -1.37
C PHE A 91 4.11 9.88 -0.61
N ILE A 92 3.17 10.49 0.12
CA ILE A 92 2.12 9.76 0.85
C ILE A 92 1.31 8.89 -0.10
N LEU A 93 0.85 9.48 -1.20
CA LEU A 93 0.14 8.76 -2.25
C LEU A 93 0.95 7.58 -2.78
N ILE A 94 2.24 7.78 -3.07
CA ILE A 94 3.11 6.69 -3.56
C ILE A 94 3.24 5.59 -2.51
N SER A 95 3.46 5.93 -1.22
CA SER A 95 3.57 4.92 -0.16
C SER A 95 2.28 4.12 -0.01
N ASP A 96 1.12 4.77 -0.08
CA ASP A 96 -0.16 4.07 0.02
C ASP A 96 -0.45 3.19 -1.19
N VAL A 97 -0.13 3.66 -2.40
CA VAL A 97 -0.22 2.84 -3.62
C VAL A 97 0.61 1.58 -3.47
N ILE A 98 1.82 1.72 -2.94
CA ILE A 98 2.68 0.57 -2.80
C ILE A 98 2.20 -0.33 -1.66
N LYS A 99 1.79 0.22 -0.51
CA LYS A 99 1.15 -0.53 0.57
C LYS A 99 -0.06 -1.31 0.06
N PHE A 100 -0.90 -0.70 -0.78
CA PHE A 100 -2.02 -1.37 -1.44
C PHE A 100 -1.54 -2.52 -2.34
N PHE A 101 -0.54 -2.29 -3.19
CA PHE A 101 0.02 -3.34 -4.04
C PHE A 101 0.56 -4.53 -3.23
N TYR A 102 1.29 -4.30 -2.14
CA TYR A 102 1.81 -5.38 -1.31
C TYR A 102 0.72 -6.07 -0.49
N SER A 103 -0.07 -5.30 0.27
CA SER A 103 -1.03 -5.86 1.22
C SER A 103 -2.27 -6.44 0.55
N GLN A 104 -2.85 -5.75 -0.43
CA GLN A 104 -4.12 -6.13 -1.05
C GLN A 104 -3.92 -6.98 -2.31
N LEU A 105 -2.86 -6.75 -3.09
CA LEU A 105 -2.68 -7.46 -4.35
C LEU A 105 -1.68 -8.62 -4.26
N LEU A 106 -0.48 -8.38 -3.75
CA LEU A 106 0.60 -9.36 -3.76
C LEU A 106 0.30 -10.56 -2.85
N TRP A 107 -0.07 -10.34 -1.58
CA TRP A 107 -0.33 -11.43 -0.63
C TRP A 107 -1.46 -12.37 -1.07
N PRO A 108 -2.65 -11.88 -1.48
CA PRO A 108 -3.71 -12.76 -1.98
C PRO A 108 -3.32 -13.48 -3.28
N LEU A 109 -2.65 -12.79 -4.21
CA LEU A 109 -2.19 -13.42 -5.45
C LEU A 109 -1.20 -14.56 -5.17
N LEU A 110 -0.27 -14.35 -4.23
CA LEU A 110 0.68 -15.38 -3.82
C LEU A 110 -0.03 -16.58 -3.19
N ALA A 111 -1.03 -16.34 -2.34
CA ALA A 111 -1.82 -17.39 -1.71
C ALA A 111 -2.56 -18.26 -2.75
N VAL A 112 -3.14 -17.63 -3.77
CA VAL A 112 -3.81 -18.32 -4.89
C VAL A 112 -2.79 -19.14 -5.70
N LEU A 113 -1.65 -18.54 -6.08
CA LEU A 113 -0.60 -19.24 -6.83
C LEU A 113 -0.08 -20.47 -6.08
N ILE A 114 0.23 -20.33 -4.79
CA ILE A 114 0.71 -21.43 -3.95
C ILE A 114 -0.34 -22.54 -3.85
N THR A 115 -1.61 -22.18 -3.68
CA THR A 115 -2.69 -23.17 -3.57
C THR A 115 -2.90 -23.91 -4.90
N VAL A 116 -2.90 -23.21 -6.03
CA VAL A 116 -3.08 -23.81 -7.36
C VAL A 116 -1.89 -24.71 -7.70
N PHE A 117 -0.66 -24.23 -7.56
CA PHE A 117 0.53 -25.05 -7.84
C PHE A 117 0.68 -26.22 -6.86
N GLY A 118 0.40 -26.00 -5.57
CA GLY A 118 0.42 -27.06 -4.57
C GLY A 118 -0.60 -28.15 -4.86
N PHE A 119 -1.83 -27.77 -5.23
CA PHE A 119 -2.88 -28.72 -5.61
C PHE A 119 -2.54 -29.49 -6.89
N LEU A 120 -1.98 -28.83 -7.91
CA LEU A 120 -1.53 -29.49 -9.13
C LEU A 120 -0.39 -30.48 -8.88
N LEU A 121 0.56 -30.13 -8.01
CA LEU A 121 1.63 -31.06 -7.60
C LEU A 121 1.06 -32.26 -6.84
N LEU A 122 0.15 -32.05 -5.91
CA LEU A 122 -0.48 -33.12 -5.14
C LEU A 122 -1.25 -34.10 -6.04
N LEU A 123 -2.06 -33.59 -6.98
CA LEU A 123 -2.78 -34.43 -7.95
C LEU A 123 -1.84 -35.20 -8.88
N SER A 124 -0.71 -34.60 -9.28
CA SER A 124 0.29 -35.28 -10.13
C SER A 124 0.92 -36.51 -9.48
N GLN A 125 0.95 -36.57 -8.13
CA GLN A 125 1.50 -37.70 -7.38
C GLN A 125 0.47 -38.80 -7.10
N ILE A 126 -0.80 -38.44 -6.86
CA ILE A 126 -1.83 -39.40 -6.41
C ILE A 126 -2.52 -40.12 -7.59
N HIS A 127 -2.59 -39.49 -8.77
CA HIS A 127 -3.15 -40.11 -9.97
C HIS A 127 -2.27 -39.79 -11.19
N PRO A 128 -1.33 -40.69 -11.58
CA PRO A 128 -0.52 -40.48 -12.79
C PRO A 128 -1.36 -40.46 -14.08
N ALA A 129 -2.56 -41.06 -14.05
CA ALA A 129 -3.56 -40.99 -15.12
C ALA A 129 -4.21 -39.60 -15.29
N PHE A 130 -4.03 -38.68 -14.34
CA PHE A 130 -4.62 -37.34 -14.38
C PHE A 130 -3.98 -36.44 -15.45
N LEU A 131 -2.77 -36.77 -15.89
CA LEU A 131 -2.01 -35.99 -16.87
C LEU A 131 -1.91 -36.67 -18.25
N GLY A 132 -2.25 -37.96 -18.34
CA GLY A 132 -2.06 -38.79 -19.52
C GLY A 132 -0.81 -39.66 -19.41
N GLU A 133 -0.95 -40.92 -19.80
CA GLU A 133 0.07 -41.98 -19.73
C GLU A 133 1.24 -41.64 -20.69
N GLY A 134 2.20 -40.84 -20.22
CA GLY A 134 3.37 -40.39 -20.98
C GLY A 134 3.78 -38.93 -20.78
N SER A 135 2.93 -38.09 -20.17
CA SER A 135 3.16 -36.64 -20.02
C SER A 135 3.37 -36.18 -18.56
N ALA A 136 3.29 -37.09 -17.59
CA ALA A 136 3.41 -36.74 -16.18
C ALA A 136 4.77 -36.09 -15.84
N ILE A 137 5.86 -36.58 -16.45
CA ILE A 137 7.21 -36.03 -16.25
C ILE A 137 7.30 -34.61 -16.82
N SER A 138 6.78 -34.38 -18.04
CA SER A 138 6.82 -33.07 -18.69
C SER A 138 5.89 -32.04 -18.04
N ALA A 139 4.79 -32.49 -17.43
CA ALA A 139 3.90 -31.63 -16.66
C ALA A 139 4.52 -31.17 -15.32
N ILE A 140 5.22 -32.06 -14.61
CA ILE A 140 5.93 -31.72 -13.37
C ILE A 140 7.07 -30.73 -13.66
N GLU A 141 7.77 -30.90 -14.77
CA GLU A 141 8.84 -29.98 -15.19
C GLU A 141 8.31 -28.57 -15.47
N LYS A 142 7.19 -28.46 -16.20
CA LYS A 142 6.49 -27.18 -16.43
C LYS A 142 6.02 -26.52 -15.13
N ILE A 143 5.55 -27.29 -14.16
CA ILE A 143 5.16 -26.75 -12.84
C ILE A 143 6.39 -26.21 -12.11
N LYS A 144 7.52 -26.92 -12.12
CA LYS A 144 8.78 -26.47 -11.51
C LYS A 144 9.31 -25.19 -12.17
N GLU A 145 9.23 -25.10 -13.49
CA GLU A 145 9.58 -23.87 -14.23
C GLU A 145 8.68 -22.71 -13.84
N GLY A 146 7.37 -22.93 -13.73
CA GLY A 146 6.40 -21.93 -13.27
C GLY A 146 6.69 -21.42 -11.86
N ILE A 147 7.04 -22.32 -10.94
CA ILE A 147 7.44 -21.96 -9.57
C ILE A 147 8.74 -21.14 -9.58
N LYS A 148 9.75 -21.55 -10.35
CA LYS A 148 11.01 -20.80 -10.48
C LYS A 148 10.77 -19.39 -11.03
N LEU A 149 9.99 -19.27 -12.10
CA LEU A 149 9.65 -17.97 -12.70
C LEU A 149 8.93 -17.07 -11.70
N THR A 150 7.94 -17.61 -10.98
CA THR A 150 7.21 -16.87 -9.95
C THR A 150 8.14 -16.42 -8.82
N ALA A 151 9.08 -17.27 -8.40
CA ALA A 151 10.07 -16.94 -7.38
C ALA A 151 11.01 -15.81 -7.84
N TYR A 152 11.48 -15.85 -9.09
CA TYR A 152 12.28 -14.75 -9.65
C TYR A 152 11.48 -13.45 -9.74
N SER A 153 10.23 -13.50 -10.19
CA SER A 153 9.36 -12.32 -10.23
C SER A 153 9.15 -11.72 -8.84
N LEU A 154 8.91 -12.55 -7.83
CA LEU A 154 8.79 -12.09 -6.44
C LEU A 154 10.09 -11.45 -5.94
N PHE A 155 11.23 -12.08 -6.24
CA PHE A 155 12.55 -11.56 -5.89
C PHE A 155 12.80 -10.18 -6.50
N PHE A 156 12.51 -9.99 -7.80
CA PHE A 156 12.66 -8.69 -8.46
C PHE A 156 11.70 -7.64 -7.92
N LEU A 157 10.46 -8.00 -7.61
CA LEU A 157 9.51 -7.08 -6.99
C LEU A 157 9.99 -6.61 -5.61
N LEU A 158 10.50 -7.54 -4.78
CA LEU A 158 11.06 -7.21 -3.47
C LEU A 158 12.35 -6.38 -3.59
N ALA A 159 13.22 -6.69 -4.57
CA ALA A 159 14.44 -5.95 -4.82
C ALA A 159 14.17 -4.52 -5.31
N LEU A 160 13.23 -4.35 -6.25
CA LEU A 160 12.82 -3.03 -6.75
C LEU A 160 12.22 -2.19 -5.62
N TRP A 161 11.39 -2.80 -4.78
CA TRP A 161 10.86 -2.14 -3.60
C TRP A 161 11.93 -1.74 -2.59
N PHE A 162 12.88 -2.63 -2.30
CA PHE A 162 14.02 -2.28 -1.45
C PHE A 162 14.80 -1.09 -2.02
N LEU A 163 15.01 -1.05 -3.34
CA LEU A 163 15.70 0.05 -4.01
C LEU A 163 14.93 1.38 -3.90
N LEU A 164 13.60 1.36 -4.07
CA LEU A 164 12.75 2.54 -3.85
C LEU A 164 12.82 3.05 -2.41
N ASN A 165 12.84 2.14 -1.44
CA ASN A 165 12.97 2.50 -0.02
C ASN A 165 14.33 3.11 0.30
N LEU A 166 15.41 2.55 -0.28
CA LEU A 166 16.74 3.13 -0.17
C LEU A 166 16.76 4.55 -0.73
N PHE A 167 16.15 4.75 -1.90
CA PHE A 167 16.03 6.07 -2.51
C PHE A 167 15.29 7.08 -1.62
N PHE A 168 14.13 6.71 -1.05
CA PHE A 168 13.39 7.61 -0.15
C PHE A 168 14.14 7.91 1.15
N THR A 169 14.90 6.94 1.67
CA THR A 169 15.76 7.12 2.86
C THR A 169 16.89 8.10 2.58
N VAL A 170 17.55 7.99 1.42
CA VAL A 170 18.62 8.92 1.00
C VAL A 170 18.08 10.35 0.83
N MET A 171 16.85 10.50 0.35
CA MET A 171 16.22 11.83 0.25
C MET A 171 15.72 12.39 1.60
N GLY A 172 15.83 11.65 2.70
CA GLY A 172 15.41 12.10 4.04
C GLY A 172 13.89 12.24 4.22
N VAL A 173 13.09 11.68 3.31
CA VAL A 173 11.61 11.76 3.33
C VAL A 173 10.98 10.61 4.13
N ALA A 174 11.82 9.75 4.70
CA ALA A 174 11.51 8.38 5.01
C ALA A 174 12.23 7.91 6.27
N GLU A 175 11.49 7.39 7.24
CA GLU A 175 12.08 6.63 8.34
C GLU A 175 11.69 5.16 8.24
N TRP A 176 12.69 4.30 8.35
CA TRP A 176 12.47 2.86 8.38
C TRP A 176 11.86 2.46 9.73
N THR A 177 10.58 2.11 9.72
CA THR A 177 9.81 1.73 10.93
C THR A 177 9.74 0.22 11.20
N GLY A 178 10.52 -0.59 10.46
CA GLY A 178 10.64 -2.05 10.68
C GLY A 178 9.63 -2.92 9.93
N LEU A 179 9.34 -4.13 10.44
CA LEU A 179 8.51 -5.15 9.77
C LEU A 179 7.00 -5.02 10.00
N LYS A 180 6.55 -4.23 10.98
CA LYS A 180 5.13 -4.14 11.37
C LYS A 180 4.41 -3.04 10.60
N ASP A 181 5.00 -1.85 10.58
CA ASP A 181 4.67 -0.77 9.66
C ASP A 181 5.87 -0.66 8.73
N TRP A 182 5.76 -1.20 7.51
CA TRP A 182 6.89 -1.31 6.58
C TRP A 182 7.50 0.05 6.22
N PHE A 183 6.77 1.15 6.46
CA PHE A 183 7.23 2.51 6.24
C PHE A 183 6.32 3.56 6.91
N LYS A 184 6.94 4.63 7.41
CA LYS A 184 6.25 5.90 7.75
C LYS A 184 6.96 7.04 7.01
N ILE A 185 6.21 7.75 6.17
CA ILE A 185 6.70 8.97 5.53
C ILE A 185 6.80 10.03 6.62
N SER A 186 8.03 10.42 6.93
CA SER A 186 8.35 11.47 7.90
C SER A 186 8.35 12.85 7.23
N CYS A 187 7.43 13.06 6.28
CA CYS A 187 7.30 14.34 5.59
C CYS A 187 6.28 15.18 6.37
N THR A 188 6.78 16.19 7.07
CA THR A 188 5.98 17.14 7.84
C THR A 188 5.10 17.95 6.90
N ILE A 189 3.80 17.66 6.87
CA ILE A 189 2.82 18.48 6.14
C ILE A 189 2.58 19.74 6.96
N LYS A 190 2.96 20.88 6.40
CA LYS A 190 2.80 22.18 7.05
C LYS A 190 1.41 22.73 6.78
N GLU A 191 0.72 23.18 7.80
CA GLU A 191 -0.48 24.00 7.60
C GLU A 191 -0.06 25.37 7.03
N LEU A 192 -0.46 25.66 5.79
CA LEU A 192 -0.20 26.97 5.18
C LEU A 192 -1.12 28.03 5.82
N PRO A 193 -0.60 29.24 6.08
CA PRO A 193 -1.37 30.35 6.66
C PRO A 193 -2.53 30.81 5.77
#